data_AF-A0A957XS47-F1
#
_entry.id   AF-A0A957XS47-F1
#
_cell.length_a   1.000
_cell.length_b   1.000
_cell.length_c   1.000
_cell.angle_alpha   90.00
_cell.angle_beta   90.00
_cell.angle_gamma   90.00
#
_symmetry.space_group_name_H-M   'P 1'
#
loop_
_entity.id
_entity.type
_entity.pdbx_description
1 polymer ?
#
loop_
_entity_poly.entity_id
_entity_poly.type
_entity_poly.pdbx_seq_one_letter_code
_entity_poly.pdbx_strand_id
1 'polypeptide(L)'
;MMMSIDNKKKRWQKRLEELPDKLTEYKNEPDALPQQQKKKPSNEEKRQALVERLIQEAMDEGKFDNLPGKGKPLQFEENPYTEPGQAWAYGLLKRNGLAPAWIELDKEIRRDLENVRTRLRNLWQQRQSNRISEEAWQQSLDRFAKPIDDLNKKIDHFNLIVPVLSAHRSRVRLANELRRFQ
;
A
#
# COMPACT_ATOMS: atom_id res chain seq x y z
N MET A 1 1.73 -25.48 -27.21
CA MET A 1 1.16 -24.17 -26.80
C MET A 1 0.74 -23.37 -28.04
N MET A 2 -0.16 -23.91 -28.89
CA MET A 2 -0.56 -23.30 -30.17
C MET A 2 -2.08 -23.10 -30.29
N MET A 3 -2.89 -23.86 -29.53
CA MET A 3 -4.36 -23.84 -29.60
C MET A 3 -5.04 -22.61 -28.95
N SER A 4 -4.31 -21.76 -28.21
CA SER A 4 -4.90 -20.61 -27.48
C SER A 4 -5.01 -19.33 -28.33
N ILE A 5 -4.16 -19.21 -29.35
CA ILE A 5 -4.14 -18.05 -30.25
C ILE A 5 -5.29 -18.18 -31.28
N ASP A 6 -5.55 -19.39 -31.77
CA ASP A 6 -6.63 -19.68 -32.71
C ASP A 6 -8.02 -19.40 -32.14
N ASN A 7 -8.22 -19.68 -30.85
CA ASN A 7 -9.53 -19.50 -30.22
C ASN A 7 -9.87 -18.01 -30.02
N LYS A 8 -8.85 -17.17 -29.75
CA LYS A 8 -9.03 -15.71 -29.76
C LYS A 8 -9.33 -15.20 -31.16
N LYS A 9 -8.59 -15.66 -32.18
CA LYS A 9 -8.77 -15.23 -33.58
C LYS A 9 -10.16 -15.57 -34.12
N LYS A 10 -10.68 -16.78 -33.85
CA LYS A 10 -12.06 -17.17 -34.18
C LYS A 10 -13.11 -16.28 -33.50
N ARG A 11 -12.90 -15.92 -32.23
CA ARG A 11 -13.81 -15.02 -31.51
C ARG A 11 -13.82 -13.60 -32.07
N TRP A 12 -12.67 -13.12 -32.54
CA TRP A 12 -12.55 -11.82 -33.21
C TRP A 12 -13.20 -11.82 -34.59
N GLN A 13 -13.04 -12.91 -35.36
CA GLN A 13 -13.69 -13.07 -36.67
C GLN A 13 -15.21 -13.17 -36.55
N LYS A 14 -15.73 -13.99 -35.64
CA LYS A 14 -17.17 -14.07 -35.38
C LYS A 14 -17.78 -12.73 -34.96
N ARG A 15 -17.05 -11.94 -34.15
CA ARG A 15 -17.45 -10.57 -33.80
C ARG A 15 -17.47 -9.60 -34.98
N LEU A 16 -16.57 -9.78 -35.96
CA LEU A 16 -16.53 -8.98 -37.19
C LEU A 16 -17.69 -9.30 -38.14
N GLU A 17 -18.13 -10.55 -38.17
CA GLU A 17 -19.29 -10.99 -38.96
C GLU A 17 -20.65 -10.55 -38.36
N GLU A 18 -20.74 -10.44 -37.02
CA GLU A 18 -21.95 -9.98 -36.31
C GLU A 18 -22.08 -8.44 -36.21
N LEU A 19 -21.02 -7.70 -36.54
CA LEU A 19 -20.97 -6.23 -36.47
C LEU A 19 -21.92 -5.48 -37.45
N PRO A 20 -22.08 -5.88 -38.73
CA PRO A 20 -22.96 -5.18 -39.65
C PRO A 20 -24.44 -5.25 -39.23
N ASP A 21 -24.90 -6.40 -38.71
CA ASP A 21 -26.28 -6.60 -38.23
C ASP A 21 -26.60 -5.73 -37.00
N LYS A 22 -25.63 -5.59 -36.08
CA LYS A 22 -25.79 -4.70 -34.92
C LYS A 22 -25.79 -3.23 -35.31
N LEU A 23 -24.99 -2.83 -36.29
CA LEU A 23 -24.96 -1.45 -36.78
C LEU A 23 -26.26 -1.04 -37.47
N THR A 24 -26.96 -1.98 -38.11
CA THR A 24 -28.32 -1.75 -38.62
C THR A 24 -29.35 -1.61 -37.50
N GLU A 25 -29.19 -2.35 -36.40
CA GLU A 25 -30.05 -2.24 -35.22
C GLU A 25 -29.90 -0.86 -34.53
N TYR A 26 -28.68 -0.31 -34.44
CA TYR A 26 -28.41 1.03 -33.90
C TYR A 26 -28.95 2.19 -34.75
N LYS A 27 -29.19 1.98 -36.05
CA LYS A 27 -29.73 3.03 -36.93
C LYS A 27 -31.24 3.23 -36.79
N ASN A 28 -31.96 2.27 -36.21
CA ASN A 28 -33.42 2.26 -36.17
C ASN A 28 -34.03 2.74 -34.85
N GLU A 29 -33.22 3.01 -33.80
CA GLU A 29 -33.68 3.59 -32.53
C GLU A 29 -32.73 4.71 -32.06
N PRO A 30 -32.97 5.98 -32.44
CA PRO A 30 -32.05 7.08 -32.13
C PRO A 30 -32.02 7.51 -30.64
N ASP A 31 -32.91 7.01 -29.79
CA ASP A 31 -33.03 7.43 -28.38
C ASP A 31 -32.69 6.35 -27.32
N ALA A 32 -32.36 5.13 -27.74
CA ALA A 32 -31.98 4.06 -26.80
C ALA A 32 -30.47 4.05 -26.54
N LEU A 33 -29.97 5.00 -25.75
CA LEU A 33 -28.63 4.88 -25.15
C LEU A 33 -28.59 3.58 -24.35
N PRO A 34 -27.62 2.67 -24.59
CA PRO A 34 -27.50 1.44 -23.80
C PRO A 34 -27.37 1.82 -22.33
N GLN A 35 -28.36 1.45 -21.50
CA GLN A 35 -28.26 1.65 -20.06
C GLN A 35 -27.07 0.84 -19.57
N GLN A 36 -25.95 1.53 -19.32
CA GLN A 36 -24.75 0.94 -18.77
C GLN A 36 -25.12 0.33 -17.42
N GLN A 37 -25.08 -1.00 -17.33
CA GLN A 37 -25.35 -1.71 -16.09
C GLN A 37 -24.35 -1.22 -15.03
N LYS A 38 -24.81 -0.39 -14.09
CA LYS A 38 -23.96 0.17 -13.02
C LYS A 38 -23.31 -1.00 -12.28
N LYS A 39 -21.98 -1.08 -12.32
CA LYS A 39 -21.21 -2.11 -11.60
C LYS A 39 -21.58 -2.06 -10.12
N LYS A 40 -21.74 -3.23 -9.49
CA LYS A 40 -21.99 -3.32 -8.04
C LYS A 40 -20.83 -2.64 -7.29
N PRO A 41 -21.11 -1.81 -6.28
CA PRO A 41 -20.07 -1.06 -5.60
C PRO A 41 -19.11 -1.98 -4.84
N SER A 42 -17.82 -1.64 -4.89
CA SER A 42 -16.75 -2.28 -4.13
C SER A 42 -16.96 -2.12 -2.63
N ASN A 43 -16.33 -2.99 -1.82
CA ASN A 43 -16.40 -2.88 -0.37
C ASN A 43 -15.83 -1.54 0.15
N GLU A 44 -14.82 -0.99 -0.52
CA GLU A 44 -14.25 0.30 -0.14
C GLU A 44 -15.24 1.45 -0.38
N GLU A 45 -15.92 1.44 -1.54
CA GLU A 45 -16.94 2.44 -1.89
C GLU A 45 -18.11 2.40 -0.92
N LYS A 46 -18.53 1.20 -0.49
CA LYS A 46 -19.58 1.05 0.53
C LYS A 46 -19.13 1.62 1.88
N ARG A 47 -17.87 1.39 2.28
CA ARG A 47 -17.33 1.90 3.54
C ARG A 47 -17.26 3.43 3.52
N GLN A 48 -16.80 4.00 2.41
CA GLN A 48 -16.79 5.45 2.21
C GLN A 48 -18.20 6.04 2.30
N ALA A 49 -19.18 5.44 1.61
CA ALA A 49 -20.56 5.89 1.66
C ALA A 49 -21.16 5.81 3.08
N LEU A 50 -20.83 4.78 3.85
CA LEU A 50 -21.25 4.67 5.25
C LEU A 50 -20.65 5.77 6.12
N VAL A 51 -19.33 5.98 6.00
CA VAL A 51 -18.61 7.02 6.76
C VAL A 51 -19.17 8.40 6.44
N GLU A 52 -19.36 8.72 5.16
CA GLU A 52 -19.92 10.00 4.71
C GLU A 52 -21.28 10.25 5.34
N ARG A 53 -22.15 9.24 5.32
CA ARG A 53 -23.49 9.33 5.88
C ARG A 53 -23.46 9.60 7.39
N LEU A 54 -22.58 8.92 8.13
CA LEU A 54 -22.41 9.13 9.58
C LEU A 54 -21.89 10.54 9.91
N ILE A 55 -20.99 11.08 9.08
CA ILE A 55 -20.48 12.44 9.26
C ILE A 55 -21.62 13.46 9.03
N GLN A 56 -22.40 13.27 7.97
CA GLN A 56 -23.54 14.15 7.67
C GLN A 56 -24.60 14.12 8.78
N GLU A 57 -24.98 12.94 9.25
CA GLU A 57 -25.92 12.80 10.37
C GLU A 57 -25.39 13.50 11.64
N ALA A 58 -24.10 13.39 11.94
CA ALA A 58 -23.50 14.09 13.07
C ALA A 58 -23.45 15.62 12.89
N MET A 59 -23.31 16.12 11.66
CA MET A 59 -23.41 17.55 11.35
C MET A 59 -24.85 18.05 11.55
N ASP A 60 -25.84 17.32 11.03
CA ASP A 60 -27.25 17.68 11.14
C ASP A 60 -27.74 17.68 12.60
N GLU A 61 -27.21 16.77 13.41
CA GLU A 61 -27.47 16.70 14.86
C GLU A 61 -26.73 17.79 15.67
N GLY A 62 -25.90 18.62 15.03
CA GLY A 62 -25.14 19.67 15.72
C GLY A 62 -24.05 19.13 16.65
N LYS A 63 -23.58 17.87 16.47
CA LYS A 63 -22.53 17.28 17.32
C LYS A 63 -21.20 18.04 17.27
N PHE A 64 -21.00 18.86 16.24
CA PHE A 64 -19.82 19.71 16.08
C PHE A 64 -20.01 21.14 16.63
N ASP A 65 -21.21 21.51 17.12
CA ASP A 65 -21.52 22.89 17.48
C ASP A 65 -20.97 23.35 18.83
N ASN A 66 -20.66 22.44 19.75
CA ASN A 66 -20.17 22.80 21.08
C ASN A 66 -18.91 22.03 21.45
N LEU A 67 -18.00 21.86 20.48
CA LEU A 67 -16.73 21.20 20.70
C LEU A 67 -15.84 21.98 21.68
N PRO A 68 -15.09 21.27 22.53
CA PRO A 68 -14.12 21.89 23.42
C PRO A 68 -13.10 22.69 22.61
N GLY A 69 -12.98 23.98 22.89
CA GLY A 69 -12.06 24.88 22.18
C GLY A 69 -12.68 25.65 21.00
N LYS A 70 -13.97 25.50 20.71
CA LYS A 70 -14.67 26.32 19.70
C LYS A 70 -14.46 27.82 19.98
N GLY A 71 -14.05 28.57 18.96
CA GLY A 71 -13.78 30.01 19.03
C GLY A 71 -12.46 30.41 19.71
N LYS A 72 -11.67 29.45 20.22
CA LYS A 72 -10.34 29.73 20.80
C LYS A 72 -9.24 29.56 19.75
N PRO A 73 -8.13 30.31 19.84
CA PRO A 73 -6.97 30.09 18.98
C PRO A 73 -6.45 28.65 19.11
N LEU A 74 -6.05 28.05 18.00
CA LEU A 74 -5.42 26.73 17.99
C LEU A 74 -4.05 26.82 18.68
N GLN A 75 -3.81 25.94 19.65
CA GLN A 75 -2.50 25.78 20.26
C GLN A 75 -1.65 24.86 19.40
N PHE A 76 -0.61 25.41 18.78
CA PHE A 76 0.39 24.67 18.03
C PHE A 76 1.52 24.25 18.97
N GLU A 77 1.80 22.95 19.05
CA GLU A 77 3.10 22.48 19.56
C GLU A 77 4.12 22.75 18.45
N GLU A 78 5.04 23.68 18.67
CA GLU A 78 6.14 23.93 17.74
C GLU A 78 7.07 22.71 17.74
N ASN A 79 7.18 22.04 16.59
CA ASN A 79 8.16 21.00 16.37
C ASN A 79 9.20 21.51 15.35
N PRO A 80 10.46 21.75 15.77
CA PRO A 80 11.52 22.26 14.89
C PRO A 80 11.82 21.38 13.67
N TYR A 81 11.40 20.11 13.71
CA TYR A 81 11.62 19.13 12.65
C TYR A 81 10.42 19.00 11.68
N THR A 82 9.43 19.89 11.78
CA THR A 82 8.23 19.85 10.96
C THR A 82 7.93 21.22 10.37
N GLU A 83 7.53 21.25 9.11
CA GLU A 83 7.00 22.45 8.49
C GLU A 83 5.84 23.03 9.32
N PRO A 84 5.72 24.36 9.46
CA PRO A 84 4.68 25.00 10.28
C PRO A 84 3.24 24.53 9.94
N GLY A 85 2.99 24.22 8.68
CA GLY A 85 1.70 23.68 8.20
C GLY A 85 1.46 22.20 8.49
N GLN A 86 2.47 21.42 8.92
CA GLN A 86 2.35 20.01 9.27
C GLN A 86 2.35 19.76 10.78
N ALA A 87 2.94 20.67 11.55
CA ALA A 87 3.01 20.59 13.01
C ALA A 87 1.62 20.38 13.64
N TRP A 88 0.60 21.11 13.14
CA TRP A 88 -0.77 20.96 13.63
C TRP A 88 -1.38 19.59 13.30
N ALA A 89 -1.14 19.05 12.10
CA ALA A 89 -1.68 17.77 11.65
C ALA A 89 -1.07 16.63 12.47
N TYR A 90 0.23 16.66 12.72
CA TYR A 90 0.90 15.70 13.59
C TYR A 90 0.48 15.83 15.06
N GLY A 91 0.27 17.06 15.54
CA GLY A 91 -0.30 17.32 16.85
C GLY A 91 -1.71 16.76 17.02
N LEU A 92 -2.56 16.91 16.00
CA LEU A 92 -3.91 16.33 15.97
C LEU A 92 -3.87 14.80 16.04
N LEU A 93 -3.01 14.16 15.23
CA LEU A 93 -2.84 12.71 15.28
C LEU A 93 -2.39 12.26 16.66
N LYS A 94 -1.36 12.90 17.23
CA LYS A 94 -0.82 12.61 18.56
C LYS A 94 -1.89 12.73 19.66
N ARG A 95 -2.72 13.78 19.64
CA ARG A 95 -3.83 13.98 20.59
C ARG A 95 -4.88 12.87 20.53
N ASN A 96 -5.03 12.21 19.38
CA ASN A 96 -5.94 11.09 19.18
C ASN A 96 -5.25 9.72 19.33
N GLY A 97 -4.00 9.67 19.82
CA GLY A 97 -3.23 8.43 19.94
C GLY A 97 -2.86 7.79 18.60
N LEU A 98 -2.93 8.55 17.50
CA LEU A 98 -2.56 8.11 16.17
C LEU A 98 -1.16 8.61 15.82
N ALA A 99 -0.49 7.89 14.91
CA ALA A 99 0.80 8.27 14.37
C ALA A 99 0.69 8.60 12.88
N PRO A 100 1.54 9.51 12.36
CA PRO A 100 1.70 9.71 10.92
C PRO A 100 2.04 8.41 10.21
N ALA A 101 1.60 8.28 8.95
CA ALA A 101 1.81 7.07 8.15
C ALA A 101 3.27 6.63 8.06
N TRP A 102 4.21 7.59 7.96
CA TRP A 102 5.64 7.30 7.93
C TRP A 102 6.18 6.73 9.24
N ILE A 103 5.60 7.07 10.41
CA ILE A 103 5.98 6.47 11.70
C ILE A 103 5.55 5.00 11.74
N GLU A 104 4.33 4.70 11.30
CA GLU A 104 3.85 3.31 11.26
C GLU A 104 4.66 2.48 10.27
N LEU A 105 4.96 3.03 9.10
CA LEU A 105 5.84 2.38 8.12
C LEU A 105 7.26 2.16 8.68
N ASP A 106 7.79 3.09 9.48
CA ASP A 106 9.09 2.91 10.15
C ASP A 106 9.09 1.70 11.09
N LYS A 107 8.01 1.55 11.88
CA LYS A 107 7.83 0.41 12.78
C LYS A 107 7.76 -0.90 11.99
N GLU A 108 7.03 -0.92 10.88
CA GLU A 108 6.97 -2.09 10.00
C GLU A 108 8.34 -2.45 9.43
N ILE A 109 9.08 -1.48 8.88
CA ILE A 109 10.43 -1.70 8.33
C ILE A 109 11.35 -2.28 9.39
N ARG A 110 11.34 -1.75 10.61
CA ARG A 110 12.16 -2.27 11.72
C ARG A 110 11.80 -3.71 12.07
N ARG A 111 10.50 -4.02 12.14
CA ARG A 111 10.02 -5.37 12.42
C ARG A 111 10.43 -6.36 11.34
N ASP A 112 10.24 -6.00 10.06
CA ASP A 112 10.58 -6.85 8.93
C ASP A 112 12.10 -7.07 8.83
N LEU A 113 12.89 -6.03 9.08
CA LEU A 113 14.34 -6.14 9.16
C LEU A 113 14.79 -7.09 10.27
N GLU A 114 14.19 -7.00 11.47
CA GLU A 114 14.54 -7.89 12.58
C GLU A 114 14.17 -9.35 12.29
N ASN A 115 13.03 -9.57 11.62
CA ASN A 115 12.63 -10.91 11.16
C ASN A 115 13.65 -11.49 10.17
N VAL A 116 14.12 -10.70 9.20
CA VAL A 116 15.15 -11.12 8.24
C VAL A 116 16.45 -11.45 8.98
N ARG A 117 16.89 -10.58 9.89
CA ARG A 117 18.12 -10.79 10.68
C ARG A 117 18.07 -12.03 11.55
N THR A 118 16.95 -12.26 12.23
CA THR A 118 16.76 -13.45 13.07
C THR A 118 16.86 -14.74 12.25
N ARG A 119 16.22 -14.77 11.08
CA ARG A 119 16.29 -15.92 10.16
C ARG A 119 17.70 -16.14 9.63
N LEU A 120 18.41 -15.08 9.23
CA LEU A 120 19.80 -15.17 8.78
C LEU A 120 20.73 -15.66 9.88
N ARG A 121 20.58 -15.16 11.12
CA ARG A 121 21.36 -15.61 12.28
C ARG A 121 21.17 -17.10 12.54
N ASN A 122 19.92 -17.57 12.53
CA ASN A 122 19.62 -18.99 12.76
C ASN A 122 20.24 -19.89 11.67
N LEU A 123 20.14 -19.48 10.40
CA LEU A 123 20.76 -20.21 9.29
C LEU A 123 22.28 -20.23 9.40
N TRP A 124 22.88 -19.11 9.79
CA TRP A 124 24.32 -19.01 9.98
C TRP A 124 24.81 -19.94 11.11
N GLN A 125 24.08 -20.00 12.24
CA GLN A 125 24.37 -20.95 13.32
C GLN A 125 24.24 -22.41 12.89
N GLN A 126 23.23 -22.73 12.07
CA GLN A 126 23.07 -24.07 11.51
C GLN A 126 24.24 -24.46 10.61
N ARG A 127 24.75 -23.52 9.80
CA ARG A 127 25.94 -23.72 8.97
C ARG A 127 27.17 -23.98 9.83
N GLN A 128 27.40 -23.17 10.86
CA GLN A 128 28.54 -23.38 11.77
C GLN A 128 28.49 -24.72 12.50
N SER A 129 27.28 -25.18 12.84
CA SER A 129 27.07 -26.48 13.48
C SER A 129 27.07 -27.66 12.50
N ASN A 130 27.42 -27.41 11.22
CA ASN A 130 27.39 -28.39 10.12
C ASN A 130 26.04 -29.12 9.96
N ARG A 131 24.92 -28.47 10.30
CA ARG A 131 23.56 -29.05 10.27
C ARG A 131 22.89 -28.94 8.91
N ILE A 132 23.47 -28.14 8.01
CA ILE A 132 22.99 -27.91 6.65
C ILE A 132 24.17 -28.06 5.69
N SER A 133 23.92 -28.63 4.50
CA SER A 133 24.94 -28.71 3.45
C SER A 133 25.19 -27.34 2.81
N GLU A 134 26.29 -27.21 2.09
CA GLU A 134 26.61 -25.98 1.37
C GLU A 134 25.56 -25.68 0.28
N GLU A 135 25.01 -26.69 -0.40
CA GLU A 135 23.92 -26.50 -1.38
C GLU A 135 22.64 -25.99 -0.72
N ALA A 136 22.26 -26.57 0.42
CA ALA A 136 21.08 -26.15 1.19
C ALA A 136 21.25 -24.72 1.74
N TRP A 137 22.48 -24.35 2.10
CA TRP A 137 22.84 -22.99 2.48
C TRP A 137 22.65 -22.00 1.32
N GLN A 138 23.19 -22.29 0.14
CA GLN A 138 23.05 -21.43 -1.03
C GLN A 138 21.58 -21.25 -1.44
N GLN A 139 20.80 -22.34 -1.49
CA GLN A 139 19.36 -22.25 -1.75
C GLN A 139 18.62 -21.42 -0.71
N SER A 140 19.06 -21.47 0.55
CA SER A 140 18.46 -20.66 1.62
C SER A 140 18.78 -19.17 1.43
N LEU A 141 19.98 -18.82 0.97
CA LEU A 141 20.35 -17.44 0.63
C LEU A 141 19.51 -16.88 -0.52
N ASP A 142 19.28 -17.66 -1.57
CA ASP A 142 18.44 -17.24 -2.71
C ASP A 142 17.02 -16.90 -2.28
N ARG A 143 16.48 -17.62 -1.28
CA ARG A 143 15.15 -17.35 -0.72
C ARG A 143 15.05 -15.98 -0.02
N PHE A 144 16.16 -15.35 0.37
CA PHE A 144 16.15 -14.00 0.94
C PHE A 144 16.06 -12.89 -0.11
N ALA A 145 16.27 -13.19 -1.40
CA ALA A 145 16.22 -12.17 -2.45
C ALA A 145 14.89 -11.42 -2.46
N LYS A 146 13.77 -12.14 -2.42
CA LYS A 146 12.42 -11.55 -2.43
C LYS A 146 12.07 -10.78 -1.15
N PRO A 147 12.24 -11.33 0.07
CA PRO A 147 12.02 -10.56 1.30
C PRO A 147 12.85 -9.27 1.40
N ILE A 148 14.12 -9.30 0.93
CA ILE A 148 14.98 -8.12 0.93
C ILE A 148 14.51 -7.10 -0.11
N ASP A 149 14.08 -7.54 -1.30
CA ASP A 149 13.49 -6.66 -2.32
C ASP A 149 12.22 -5.97 -1.81
N ASP A 150 11.31 -6.73 -1.19
CA ASP A 150 10.07 -6.17 -0.63
C ASP A 150 10.35 -5.20 0.53
N LEU A 151 11.33 -5.50 1.39
CA LEU A 151 11.79 -4.57 2.43
C LEU A 151 12.40 -3.29 1.84
N ASN A 152 13.18 -3.41 0.76
CA ASN A 152 13.78 -2.26 0.09
C ASN A 152 12.72 -1.37 -0.58
N LYS A 153 11.65 -1.93 -1.15
CA LYS A 153 10.52 -1.14 -1.64
C LYS A 153 9.85 -0.34 -0.53
N LYS A 154 9.68 -0.93 0.66
CA LYS A 154 9.16 -0.20 1.84
C LYS A 154 10.10 0.93 2.26
N ILE A 155 11.41 0.67 2.28
CA ILE A 155 12.43 1.68 2.60
C ILE A 155 12.40 2.83 1.58
N ASP A 156 12.29 2.52 0.29
CA ASP A 156 12.19 3.53 -0.75
C ASP A 156 10.92 4.36 -0.58
N HIS A 157 9.76 3.72 -0.33
CA HIS A 157 8.52 4.42 -0.06
C HIS A 157 8.64 5.32 1.19
N PHE A 158 9.23 4.82 2.27
CA PHE A 158 9.49 5.58 3.49
C PHE A 158 10.35 6.81 3.22
N ASN A 159 11.44 6.66 2.45
CA ASN A 159 12.33 7.76 2.08
C ASN A 159 11.64 8.82 1.19
N LEU A 160 10.54 8.47 0.52
CA LEU A 160 9.75 9.43 -0.26
C LEU A 160 8.76 10.23 0.58
N ILE A 161 8.30 9.68 1.70
CA ILE A 161 7.23 10.29 2.52
C ILE A 161 7.72 10.91 3.82
N VAL A 162 8.95 10.63 4.23
CA VAL A 162 9.50 11.15 5.48
C VAL A 162 9.87 12.64 5.31
N PRO A 163 9.48 13.53 6.25
CA PRO A 163 9.69 14.97 6.09
C PRO A 163 11.16 15.41 6.19
N VAL A 164 12.02 14.60 6.83
CA VAL A 164 13.42 14.97 7.13
C VAL A 164 14.39 13.99 6.50
N LEU A 165 15.35 14.53 5.73
CA LEU A 165 16.37 13.73 5.05
C LEU A 165 17.24 12.92 6.02
N SER A 166 17.45 13.43 7.24
CA SER A 166 18.22 12.75 8.29
C SER A 166 17.56 11.45 8.78
N ALA A 167 16.24 11.29 8.58
CA ALA A 167 15.54 10.06 8.92
C ALA A 167 15.59 9.02 7.81
N HIS A 168 16.14 9.34 6.63
CA HIS A 168 16.24 8.40 5.50
C HIS A 168 17.01 7.14 5.90
N ARG A 169 16.57 6.02 5.32
CA ARG A 169 17.16 4.71 5.56
C ARG A 169 17.91 4.21 4.33
N SER A 170 19.07 3.62 4.58
CA SER A 170 19.81 2.90 3.56
C SER A 170 19.12 1.59 3.19
N ARG A 171 19.12 1.26 1.90
CA ARG A 171 18.69 -0.07 1.42
C ARG A 171 19.49 -1.19 2.08
N VAL A 172 18.80 -2.28 2.36
CA VAL A 172 19.37 -3.49 2.95
C VAL A 172 19.97 -4.35 1.83
N ARG A 173 21.19 -4.84 2.07
CA ARG A 173 21.90 -5.74 1.16
C ARG A 173 22.28 -7.00 1.93
N LEU A 174 21.97 -8.17 1.36
CA LEU A 174 22.24 -9.47 1.99
C LEU A 174 23.73 -9.61 2.37
N ALA A 175 24.63 -9.25 1.46
CA ALA A 175 26.07 -9.32 1.69
C ALA A 175 26.52 -8.49 2.92
N ASN A 176 25.93 -7.31 3.13
CA ASN A 176 26.26 -6.47 4.28
C ASN A 176 25.74 -7.07 5.58
N GLU A 177 24.57 -7.70 5.56
CA GLU A 177 24.00 -8.37 6.74
C GLU A 177 24.78 -9.65 7.10
N LEU A 178 25.28 -10.41 6.10
CA LEU A 178 26.12 -11.59 6.34
C LEU A 178 27.47 -11.23 6.98
N ARG A 179 28.10 -10.13 6.57
CA ARG A 179 29.34 -9.62 7.18
C ARG A 179 29.20 -9.28 8.67
N ARG A 180 27.99 -9.07 9.19
CA ARG A 180 27.76 -8.78 10.61
C ARG A 180 27.92 -10.01 11.50
N PHE A 181 27.90 -11.21 10.92
CA PHE A 181 27.98 -12.48 11.65
C PHE A 181 29.34 -13.17 11.48
N GLN A 182 30.17 -12.73 10.53
CA GLN A 182 31.54 -13.21 10.32
C GLN A 182 32.50 -12.53 11.28
#